data_AF-A0A1V2DPH4-F1
#
_entry.id   AF-A0A1V2DPH4-F1
#
_cell.length_a   1.000
_cell.length_b   1.000
_cell.length_c   1.000
_cell.angle_alpha   90.00
_cell.angle_beta   90.00
_cell.angle_gamma   90.00
#
_symmetry.space_group_name_H-M   'P 1'
#
loop_
_entity.id
_entity.type
_entity.pdbx_description
1 polymer ?
#
loop_
_entity_poly.entity_id
_entity_poly.type
_entity_poly.pdbx_seq_one_letter_code
_entity_poly.pdbx_strand_id
1 'polypeptide(L)'
;MKDLHRRLKQPIMRETVNIVMQNDSLLFVSRRKEAIAGYAGTAGTSVFWDHNAMVAAQLLEGRSPVDIIDHKDDTWAVISKALLRLYQNIRCYEDEEISDPVFDRIEPDLPRPLARARLEILEKHGRICDIPAVIELSEICLAPLQNRPVNRELFRKECRNSSWLARVEEYEPEAIRRALETTICRSQKHSNDSLFRSSMAALEVAELKYALDHRSSAIPTLDAFDTPATHEEVGQVASCVAR
;
A
#
# COMPACT_ATOMS: atom_id res chain seq x y z
N MET A 1 -26.67 -31.61 3.03
CA MET A 1 -26.09 -30.39 3.61
C MET A 1 -25.95 -29.33 2.53
N LYS A 2 -27.01 -28.55 2.28
CA LYS A 2 -27.02 -27.42 1.34
C LYS A 2 -27.65 -26.25 2.11
N ASP A 3 -26.82 -25.38 2.68
CA ASP A 3 -27.15 -24.00 3.08
C ASP A 3 -26.06 -23.43 4.00
N LEU A 4 -24.87 -23.22 3.44
CA LEU A 4 -23.88 -22.30 3.98
C LEU A 4 -23.45 -21.46 2.78
N HIS A 5 -23.34 -20.13 2.92
CA HIS A 5 -23.02 -19.13 1.87
C HIS A 5 -24.21 -18.34 1.28
N ARG A 6 -25.23 -18.03 2.08
CA ARG A 6 -26.02 -16.81 1.83
C ARG A 6 -25.20 -15.60 2.31
N ARG A 7 -24.27 -15.12 1.48
CA ARG A 7 -23.54 -13.86 1.74
C ARG A 7 -24.57 -12.73 1.83
N LEU A 8 -24.66 -12.11 3.00
CA LEU A 8 -25.47 -10.92 3.22
C LEU A 8 -24.98 -9.82 2.27
N LYS A 9 -25.80 -9.47 1.27
CA LYS A 9 -25.66 -8.26 0.45
C LYS A 9 -26.09 -7.01 1.24
N GLN A 10 -25.73 -6.93 2.52
CA GLN A 10 -25.94 -5.70 3.27
C GLN A 10 -24.73 -4.80 3.04
N PRO A 11 -24.93 -3.52 2.66
CA PRO A 11 -23.83 -2.57 2.65
C PRO A 11 -23.28 -2.51 4.08
N ILE A 12 -22.03 -2.91 4.26
CA ILE A 12 -21.33 -2.72 5.52
C ILE A 12 -21.31 -1.21 5.74
N MET A 13 -22.10 -0.71 6.69
CA MET A 13 -22.03 0.68 7.08
C MET A 13 -20.60 0.95 7.54
N ARG A 14 -19.93 1.89 6.87
CA ARG A 14 -18.60 2.35 7.27
C ARG A 14 -18.75 3.13 8.58
N GLU A 15 -18.78 2.42 9.69
CA GLU A 15 -18.78 3.02 11.01
C GLU A 15 -17.40 3.66 11.25
N THR A 16 -17.36 4.98 11.22
CA THR A 16 -16.20 5.77 11.66
C THR A 16 -16.06 5.61 13.17
N VAL A 17 -14.84 5.31 13.60
CA VAL A 17 -14.50 5.15 15.01
C VAL A 17 -13.87 6.46 15.50
N ASN A 18 -14.47 7.09 16.50
CA ASN A 18 -13.93 8.26 17.16
C ASN A 18 -12.92 7.82 18.22
N ILE A 19 -11.66 8.22 18.03
CA ILE A 19 -10.56 7.94 18.95
C ILE A 19 -10.21 9.25 19.67
N VAL A 20 -10.27 9.25 21.01
CA VAL A 20 -9.87 10.41 21.82
C VAL A 20 -8.54 10.10 22.49
N MET A 21 -7.60 11.01 22.31
CA MET A 21 -6.24 10.95 22.81
C MET A 21 -6.02 12.05 23.86
N GLN A 22 -5.39 11.73 24.99
CA GLN A 22 -4.88 12.73 25.95
C GLN A 22 -3.51 12.29 26.49
N ASN A 23 -2.53 13.19 26.45
CA ASN A 23 -1.17 12.93 26.95
C ASN A 23 -0.58 11.61 26.42
N ASP A 24 -0.59 11.42 25.10
CA ASP A 24 -0.15 10.21 24.40
C ASP A 24 -0.90 8.92 24.77
N SER A 25 -2.00 9.02 25.50
CA SER A 25 -2.82 7.88 25.92
C SER A 25 -4.17 7.90 25.21
N LEU A 26 -4.58 6.74 24.70
CA LEU A 26 -5.89 6.54 24.08
C LEU A 26 -6.94 6.44 25.21
N LEU A 27 -7.73 7.50 25.38
CA LEU A 27 -8.76 7.58 26.41
C LEU A 27 -10.03 6.80 26.03
N PHE A 28 -10.40 6.86 24.75
CA PHE A 28 -11.72 6.43 24.31
C PHE A 28 -11.76 6.04 22.85
N VAL A 29 -12.59 5.02 22.57
CA VAL A 29 -12.93 4.54 21.23
C VAL A 29 -14.45 4.41 21.17
N SER A 30 -15.13 5.18 20.31
CA SER A 30 -16.58 5.07 20.12
C SER A 30 -16.98 4.96 18.67
N ARG A 31 -17.98 4.11 18.43
CA ARG A 31 -18.60 3.90 17.12
C ARG A 31 -19.72 4.92 16.82
N ARG A 32 -20.06 5.81 17.76
CA ARG A 32 -21.15 6.81 17.60
C ARG A 32 -20.59 8.23 17.47
N LYS A 33 -21.16 8.98 16.52
CA LYS A 33 -20.83 10.38 16.17
C LYS A 33 -21.41 11.42 17.14
N GLU A 34 -21.85 11.01 18.33
CA GLU A 34 -22.48 11.91 19.29
C GLU A 34 -21.41 12.72 20.03
N ALA A 35 -21.63 14.03 20.07
CA ALA A 35 -20.70 15.03 20.57
C ALA A 35 -20.23 14.69 21.98
N ILE A 36 -18.91 14.66 22.14
CA ILE A 36 -18.21 14.44 23.40
C ILE A 36 -18.37 15.70 24.25
N ALA A 37 -19.50 15.79 24.96
CA ALA A 37 -19.72 16.78 26.00
C ALA A 37 -20.02 16.02 27.31
N GLY A 38 -19.03 15.93 28.20
CA GLY A 38 -19.20 15.40 29.56
C GLY A 38 -18.75 13.95 29.75
N TYR A 39 -17.44 13.72 29.92
CA TYR A 39 -16.86 12.45 30.36
C TYR A 39 -16.97 12.25 31.88
N ALA A 40 -18.19 12.20 32.42
CA ALA A 40 -18.42 11.73 33.78
C ALA A 40 -19.72 10.91 33.85
N GLY A 41 -19.60 9.58 33.71
CA GLY A 41 -20.60 8.68 34.28
C GLY A 41 -21.49 7.85 33.35
N THR A 42 -21.18 7.69 32.06
CA THR A 42 -21.94 6.75 31.22
C THR A 42 -21.47 5.30 31.40
N ALA A 43 -22.38 4.45 31.90
CA ALA A 43 -22.19 3.01 31.96
C ALA A 43 -21.99 2.45 30.54
N GLY A 44 -20.94 1.66 30.34
CA GLY A 44 -20.47 1.18 29.04
C GLY A 44 -19.15 1.81 28.57
N THR A 45 -18.56 2.70 29.37
CA THR A 45 -17.29 3.36 29.07
C THR A 45 -16.12 2.52 29.59
N SER A 46 -15.35 1.92 28.68
CA SER A 46 -14.05 1.32 28.99
C SER A 46 -12.98 2.37 28.78
N VAL A 47 -12.38 2.87 29.86
CA VAL A 47 -11.20 3.74 29.79
C VAL A 47 -9.97 2.86 29.78
N PHE A 48 -9.28 2.82 28.65
CA PHE A 48 -8.09 1.97 28.49
C PHE A 48 -6.86 2.76 28.90
N TRP A 49 -6.49 2.62 30.17
CA TRP A 49 -5.20 3.05 30.64
C TRP A 49 -4.19 1.99 30.20
N ASP A 50 -3.12 2.47 29.57
CA ASP A 50 -2.10 1.69 28.87
C ASP A 50 -2.46 1.39 27.41
N HIS A 51 -1.42 1.38 26.56
CA HIS A 51 -1.45 1.28 25.11
C HIS A 51 -1.90 -0.12 24.70
N ASN A 52 -3.17 -0.43 24.99
CA ASN A 52 -3.62 -1.78 25.11
C ASN A 52 -3.67 -2.37 23.71
N ALA A 53 -2.72 -3.26 23.49
CA ALA A 53 -2.48 -4.03 22.30
C ALA A 53 -3.79 -4.68 21.78
N MET A 54 -4.68 -5.08 22.70
CA MET A 54 -6.01 -5.58 22.35
C MET A 54 -6.96 -4.53 21.76
N VAL A 55 -6.88 -3.27 22.19
CA VAL A 55 -7.68 -2.18 21.62
C VAL A 55 -7.22 -1.88 20.21
N ALA A 56 -5.92 -1.89 19.94
CA ALA A 56 -5.38 -1.78 18.59
C ALA A 56 -5.83 -2.96 17.69
N ALA A 57 -5.82 -4.19 18.22
CA ALA A 57 -6.33 -5.36 17.50
C ALA A 57 -7.86 -5.31 17.25
N GLN A 58 -8.64 -4.85 18.24
CA GLN A 58 -10.09 -4.65 18.13
C GLN A 58 -10.46 -3.50 17.19
N LEU A 59 -9.63 -2.46 17.11
CA LEU A 59 -9.81 -1.34 16.19
C LEU A 59 -9.70 -1.80 14.73
N LEU A 60 -8.77 -2.71 14.45
CA LEU A 60 -8.61 -3.26 13.11
C LEU A 60 -9.77 -4.18 12.76
N GLU A 61 -10.16 -5.13 13.63
CA GLU A 61 -11.36 -5.95 13.41
C GLU A 61 -11.41 -6.66 12.03
N GLY A 62 -10.23 -6.93 11.42
CA GLY A 62 -10.14 -7.44 10.05
C GLY A 62 -9.86 -6.38 8.96
N ARG A 63 -9.91 -5.09 9.30
CA ARG A 63 -9.89 -3.95 8.38
C ARG A 63 -8.53 -3.26 8.32
N SER A 64 -8.24 -2.66 7.17
CA SER A 64 -7.07 -1.81 6.98
C SER A 64 -7.10 -0.54 7.86
N PRO A 65 -5.99 -0.18 8.52
CA PRO A 65 -5.85 1.11 9.23
C PRO A 65 -6.16 2.32 8.35
N VAL A 66 -5.84 2.23 7.06
CA VAL A 66 -6.00 3.32 6.08
C VAL A 66 -7.47 3.70 5.87
N ASP A 67 -8.41 2.77 6.12
CA ASP A 67 -9.84 3.02 5.95
C ASP A 67 -10.55 3.49 7.22
N ILE A 68 -9.91 3.32 8.39
CA ILE A 68 -10.53 3.60 9.70
C ILE A 68 -9.92 4.81 10.41
N ILE A 69 -8.66 5.15 10.12
CA ILE A 69 -7.96 6.27 10.77
C ILE A 69 -8.22 7.56 9.98
N ASP A 70 -8.58 8.62 10.70
CA ASP A 70 -8.63 9.95 10.10
C ASP A 70 -7.19 10.42 9.82
N HIS A 71 -6.93 10.83 8.58
CA HIS A 71 -5.61 11.30 8.16
C HIS A 71 -5.33 12.75 8.60
N LYS A 72 -6.30 13.42 9.23
CA LYS A 72 -6.16 14.81 9.71
C LYS A 72 -5.51 14.93 11.07
N ASP A 73 -5.33 13.83 11.79
CA ASP A 73 -4.72 13.82 13.12
C ASP A 73 -3.52 12.87 13.18
N ASP A 74 -2.82 12.90 14.32
CA ASP A 74 -1.63 12.07 14.59
C ASP A 74 -2.00 10.68 15.14
N THR A 75 -3.25 10.24 15.01
CA THR A 75 -3.73 8.98 15.59
C THR A 75 -2.92 7.78 15.11
N TRP A 76 -2.53 7.76 13.83
CA TRP A 76 -1.70 6.68 13.31
C TRP A 76 -0.32 6.57 13.99
N ALA A 77 0.31 7.70 14.37
CA ALA A 77 1.60 7.68 15.04
C ALA A 77 1.53 6.99 16.41
N VAL A 78 0.36 7.01 17.06
CA VAL A 78 0.12 6.31 18.33
C VAL A 78 -0.30 4.87 18.10
N ILE A 79 -1.23 4.62 17.18
CA ILE A 79 -1.72 3.27 16.86
C ILE A 79 -0.59 2.37 16.36
N SER A 80 0.25 2.86 15.44
CA SER A 80 1.38 2.09 14.90
C SER A 80 2.36 1.64 16.01
N LYS A 81 2.64 2.50 17.00
CA LYS A 81 3.46 2.15 18.17
C LYS A 81 2.77 1.09 19.04
N ALA A 82 1.47 1.20 19.26
CA ALA A 82 0.71 0.20 20.03
C ALA A 82 0.67 -1.17 19.33
N LEU A 83 0.45 -1.19 18.01
CA LEU A 83 0.49 -2.41 17.19
C LEU A 83 1.89 -3.04 17.18
N LEU A 84 2.95 -2.24 17.12
CA LEU A 84 4.31 -2.76 17.18
C LEU A 84 4.61 -3.42 18.54
N ARG A 85 4.17 -2.79 19.65
CA ARG A 85 4.27 -3.38 20.99
C ARG A 85 3.43 -4.66 21.11
N LEU A 86 2.22 -4.70 20.54
CA LEU A 86 1.39 -5.90 20.46
C LEU A 86 2.17 -7.04 19.80
N TYR A 87 2.73 -6.79 18.61
CA TYR A 87 3.49 -7.77 17.87
C TYR A 87 4.70 -8.29 18.65
N GLN A 88 5.46 -7.40 19.30
CA GLN A 88 6.60 -7.77 20.14
C GLN A 88 6.20 -8.65 21.33
N ASN A 89 5.04 -8.38 21.93
CA ASN A 89 4.52 -9.11 23.08
C ASN A 89 3.77 -10.40 22.72
N ILE A 90 3.26 -10.56 21.49
CA ILE A 90 2.66 -11.83 21.03
C ILE A 90 3.76 -12.77 20.52
N ARG A 91 4.74 -12.23 19.77
CA ARG A 91 5.83 -13.02 19.19
C ARG A 91 6.66 -13.75 20.25
N CYS A 92 6.74 -13.27 21.48
CA CYS A 92 7.43 -14.00 22.55
C CYS A 92 6.71 -15.31 22.98
N TYR A 93 5.52 -15.59 22.44
CA TYR A 93 4.73 -16.79 22.70
C TYR A 93 4.49 -17.68 21.46
N GLU A 94 4.92 -17.25 20.27
CA GLU A 94 4.76 -18.02 19.03
C GLU A 94 6.09 -18.67 18.61
N ASP A 95 6.04 -19.95 18.22
CA ASP A 95 7.19 -20.65 17.62
C ASP A 95 7.62 -19.93 16.33
N GLU A 96 8.92 -19.81 16.09
CA GLU A 96 9.52 -19.11 14.93
C GLU A 96 9.01 -19.62 13.56
N GLU A 97 8.40 -20.81 13.53
CA GLU A 97 7.86 -21.46 12.33
C GLU A 97 6.43 -21.01 11.93
N ILE A 98 5.70 -20.27 12.77
CA ILE A 98 4.23 -20.13 12.62
C ILE A 98 3.76 -18.88 11.85
N SER A 99 4.63 -17.96 11.44
CA SER A 99 4.21 -16.77 10.70
C SER A 99 5.18 -16.39 9.59
N ASP A 100 5.19 -17.17 8.51
CA ASP A 100 5.79 -16.72 7.25
C ASP A 100 5.12 -15.40 6.80
N PRO A 101 5.90 -14.33 6.56
CA PRO A 101 5.34 -13.06 6.13
C PRO A 101 4.64 -13.23 4.77
N VAL A 102 3.50 -12.58 4.59
CA VAL A 102 2.79 -12.62 3.30
C VAL A 102 3.61 -11.94 2.20
N PHE A 103 4.33 -10.88 2.59
CA PHE A 103 5.24 -10.16 1.72
C PHE A 103 6.64 -10.14 2.33
N ASP A 104 7.59 -10.75 1.63
CA ASP A 104 8.98 -10.85 2.04
C ASP A 104 9.60 -9.48 2.34
N ARG A 105 9.27 -8.47 1.51
CA ARG A 105 9.78 -7.11 1.63
C ARG A 105 8.72 -6.07 1.32
N ILE A 106 8.70 -5.00 2.10
CA ILE A 106 7.88 -3.81 1.88
C ILE A 106 8.79 -2.60 2.02
N GLU A 107 9.25 -2.05 0.91
CA GLU A 107 10.20 -0.94 0.94
C GLU A 107 9.50 0.41 1.25
N PRO A 108 10.12 1.34 2.00
CA PRO A 108 9.50 2.59 2.40
C PRO A 108 9.07 3.53 1.26
N ASP A 109 9.70 3.40 0.10
CA ASP A 109 9.42 4.14 -1.13
C ASP A 109 8.50 3.37 -2.10
N LEU A 110 7.92 2.24 -1.67
CA LEU A 110 6.92 1.51 -2.46
C LEU A 110 5.78 2.47 -2.85
N PRO A 111 5.40 2.55 -4.13
CA PRO A 111 4.35 3.43 -4.58
C PRO A 111 3.02 3.21 -3.83
N ARG A 112 2.39 4.30 -3.40
CA ARG A 112 1.13 4.25 -2.63
C ARG A 112 0.04 3.37 -3.25
N PRO A 113 -0.21 3.38 -4.58
CA PRO A 113 -1.21 2.49 -5.18
C PRO A 113 -0.87 1.00 -4.99
N LEU A 114 0.41 0.63 -5.04
CA LEU A 114 0.87 -0.75 -4.84
C LEU A 114 0.80 -1.14 -3.36
N ALA A 115 1.21 -0.24 -2.45
CA ALA A 115 1.07 -0.45 -1.01
C ALA A 115 -0.39 -0.67 -0.61
N ARG A 116 -1.31 0.13 -1.17
CA ARG A 116 -2.75 -0.04 -0.97
C ARG A 116 -3.26 -1.39 -1.48
N ALA A 117 -2.85 -1.80 -2.68
CA ALA A 117 -3.24 -3.10 -3.24
C ALA A 117 -2.74 -4.28 -2.38
N ARG A 118 -1.52 -4.22 -1.85
CA ARG A 118 -0.99 -5.21 -0.91
C ARG A 118 -1.83 -5.29 0.37
N LEU A 119 -2.22 -4.13 0.90
CA LEU A 119 -3.03 -4.06 2.12
C LEU A 119 -4.44 -4.62 1.92
N GLU A 120 -5.05 -4.38 0.76
CA GLU A 120 -6.34 -4.96 0.38
C GLU A 120 -6.29 -6.50 0.27
N ILE A 121 -5.15 -7.06 -0.15
CA ILE A 121 -4.93 -8.52 -0.15
C ILE A 121 -4.90 -9.04 1.30
N LEU A 122 -4.18 -8.36 2.20
CA LEU A 122 -4.14 -8.77 3.61
C LEU A 122 -5.54 -8.78 4.25
N GLU A 123 -6.31 -7.72 4.03
CA GLU A 123 -7.68 -7.61 4.52
C GLU A 123 -8.60 -8.68 3.91
N LYS A 124 -8.66 -8.77 2.58
CA LYS A 124 -9.61 -9.66 1.86
C LYS A 124 -9.40 -11.15 2.17
N HIS A 125 -8.17 -11.54 2.47
CA HIS A 125 -7.81 -12.94 2.70
C HIS A 125 -7.57 -13.26 4.18
N GLY A 126 -7.96 -12.37 5.10
CA GLY A 126 -7.86 -12.60 6.54
C GLY A 126 -6.41 -12.69 7.05
N ARG A 127 -5.47 -12.09 6.32
CA ARG A 127 -4.04 -12.02 6.65
C ARG A 127 -3.65 -10.70 7.31
N ILE A 128 -4.62 -9.91 7.77
CA ILE A 128 -4.38 -8.70 8.57
C ILE A 128 -3.66 -8.98 9.90
N CYS A 129 -3.56 -10.26 10.28
CA CYS A 129 -2.75 -10.73 11.40
C CYS A 129 -1.24 -10.61 11.17
N ASP A 130 -0.78 -10.41 9.93
CA ASP A 130 0.61 -10.01 9.64
C ASP A 130 0.81 -8.54 10.05
N ILE A 131 0.90 -8.33 11.37
CA ILE A 131 0.97 -6.99 11.99
C ILE A 131 2.13 -6.16 11.40
N PRO A 132 3.36 -6.69 11.20
CA PRO A 132 4.44 -5.93 10.56
C PRO A 132 4.05 -5.42 9.18
N ALA A 133 3.51 -6.28 8.30
CA ALA A 133 3.11 -5.86 6.97
C ALA A 133 2.00 -4.80 7.00
N VAL A 134 1.03 -4.93 7.92
CA VAL A 134 -0.04 -3.95 8.09
C VAL A 134 0.50 -2.58 8.51
N ILE A 135 1.46 -2.55 9.45
CA ILE A 135 2.12 -1.31 9.88
C ILE A 135 2.85 -0.66 8.71
N GLU A 136 3.71 -1.41 8.02
CA GLU A 136 4.54 -0.91 6.91
C GLU A 136 3.69 -0.33 5.78
N LEU A 137 2.69 -1.09 5.31
CA LEU A 137 1.83 -0.67 4.19
C LEU A 137 0.94 0.52 4.54
N SER A 138 0.43 0.56 5.77
CA SER A 138 -0.42 1.66 6.22
C SER A 138 0.38 2.95 6.41
N GLU A 139 1.63 2.84 6.87
CA GLU A 139 2.53 3.98 6.98
C GLU A 139 2.82 4.62 5.62
N ILE A 140 3.07 3.81 4.58
CA ILE A 140 3.23 4.29 3.20
C ILE A 140 1.98 5.04 2.72
N CYS A 141 0.79 4.54 3.09
CA CYS A 141 -0.47 5.12 2.65
C CYS A 141 -0.84 6.41 3.40
N LEU A 142 -0.60 6.46 4.71
CA LEU A 142 -1.08 7.54 5.58
C LEU A 142 -0.09 8.70 5.69
N ALA A 143 1.23 8.46 5.67
CA ALA A 143 2.22 9.53 5.84
C ALA A 143 2.06 10.68 4.82
N PRO A 144 1.86 10.42 3.51
CA PRO A 144 1.62 11.49 2.55
C PRO A 144 0.30 12.23 2.78
N LEU A 145 -0.74 11.55 3.28
CA LEU A 145 -2.04 12.17 3.59
C LEU A 145 -1.96 13.09 4.82
N GLN A 146 -1.01 12.82 5.72
CA GLN A 146 -0.67 13.62 6.89
C GLN A 146 0.41 14.68 6.61
N ASN A 147 0.80 14.89 5.35
CA ASN A 147 1.87 15.83 4.93
C ASN A 147 3.20 15.62 5.67
N ARG A 148 3.55 14.37 5.99
CA ARG A 148 4.80 14.02 6.66
C ARG A 148 5.56 12.95 5.87
N PRO A 149 6.90 12.83 6.05
CA PRO A 149 7.64 11.74 5.45
C PRO A 149 7.25 10.39 6.06
N VAL A 150 7.47 9.33 5.28
CA VAL A 150 7.36 7.94 5.72
C VAL A 150 8.37 7.68 6.85
N ASN A 151 7.89 7.20 7.99
CA ASN A 151 8.67 6.85 9.15
C ASN A 151 9.32 5.47 8.98
N ARG A 152 10.58 5.46 8.56
CA ARG A 152 11.37 4.25 8.31
C ARG A 152 11.57 3.37 9.55
N GLU A 153 11.46 3.91 10.77
CA GLU A 153 11.62 3.12 11.99
C GLU A 153 10.48 2.11 12.22
N LEU A 154 9.33 2.33 11.59
CA LEU A 154 8.20 1.40 11.62
C LEU A 154 8.40 0.15 10.75
N PHE A 155 9.43 0.12 9.92
CA PHE A 155 9.70 -0.99 9.01
C PHE A 155 10.61 -2.04 9.63
N ARG A 156 10.45 -3.29 9.20
CA ARG A 156 11.39 -4.39 9.45
C ARG A 156 12.80 -4.00 9.02
N LYS A 157 13.80 -4.48 9.75
CA LYS A 157 15.20 -4.04 9.63
C LYS A 157 15.74 -4.15 8.21
N GLU A 158 15.41 -5.25 7.54
CA GLU A 158 15.75 -5.58 6.17
C GLU A 158 15.12 -4.64 5.14
N CYS A 159 14.01 -3.97 5.48
CA CYS A 159 13.28 -3.07 4.59
C CYS A 159 13.66 -1.58 4.79
N ARG A 160 14.11 -1.17 5.98
CA ARG A 160 14.32 0.25 6.35
C ARG A 160 15.17 1.06 5.36
N ASN A 161 16.18 0.40 4.82
CA ASN A 161 17.19 1.00 3.93
C ASN A 161 17.13 0.45 2.51
N SER A 162 16.17 -0.41 2.20
CA SER A 162 15.92 -0.85 0.82
C SER A 162 15.10 0.19 0.07
N SER A 163 15.20 0.18 -1.25
CA SER A 163 14.41 1.01 -2.14
C SER A 163 13.74 0.13 -3.20
N TRP A 164 12.41 0.24 -3.29
CA TRP A 164 11.62 -0.36 -4.35
C TRP A 164 12.06 0.17 -5.71
N LEU A 165 12.26 1.49 -5.81
CA LEU A 165 12.68 2.11 -7.06
C LEU A 165 14.05 1.60 -7.51
N ALA A 166 15.04 1.57 -6.61
CA ALA A 166 16.37 1.05 -6.92
C ALA A 166 16.31 -0.42 -7.37
N ARG A 167 15.51 -1.25 -6.68
CA ARG A 167 15.30 -2.66 -7.08
C ARG A 167 14.69 -2.77 -8.47
N VAL A 168 13.71 -1.93 -8.80
CA VAL A 168 13.11 -1.90 -10.15
C VAL A 168 14.12 -1.40 -11.18
N GLU A 169 15.01 -0.49 -10.81
CA GLU A 169 16.07 0.07 -11.65
C GLU A 169 17.19 -0.94 -11.98
N GLU A 170 17.33 -2.01 -11.22
CA GLU A 170 18.27 -3.11 -11.51
C GLU A 170 17.84 -4.00 -12.70
N TYR A 171 16.55 -4.06 -13.03
CA TYR A 171 16.03 -4.98 -14.06
C TYR A 171 15.91 -4.33 -15.44
N GLU A 172 16.51 -4.95 -16.47
CA GLU A 172 16.31 -4.52 -17.86
C GLU A 172 14.81 -4.45 -18.25
N PRO A 173 14.34 -3.41 -18.97
CA PRO A 173 12.93 -3.26 -19.33
C PRO A 173 12.37 -4.49 -20.06
N GLU A 174 13.16 -5.11 -20.92
CA GLU A 174 12.84 -6.33 -21.67
C GLU A 174 12.72 -7.56 -20.76
N ALA A 175 13.44 -7.60 -19.64
CA ALA A 175 13.25 -8.63 -18.62
C ALA A 175 11.90 -8.42 -17.91
N ILE A 176 11.55 -7.18 -17.58
CA ILE A 176 10.26 -6.83 -16.96
C ILE A 176 9.09 -7.16 -17.90
N ARG A 177 9.20 -6.85 -19.20
CA ARG A 177 8.17 -7.22 -20.21
C ARG A 177 7.98 -8.73 -20.32
N ARG A 178 9.08 -9.50 -20.39
CA ARG A 178 9.00 -10.97 -20.44
C ARG A 178 8.40 -11.57 -19.18
N ALA A 179 8.74 -11.02 -18.00
CA ALA A 179 8.13 -11.42 -16.74
C ALA A 179 6.62 -11.14 -16.75
N LEU A 180 6.20 -9.95 -17.19
CA LEU A 180 4.80 -9.57 -17.30
C LEU A 180 4.00 -10.51 -18.20
N GLU A 181 4.50 -10.82 -19.40
CA GLU A 181 3.89 -11.77 -20.33
C GLU A 181 3.76 -13.16 -19.70
N THR A 182 4.81 -13.61 -19.02
CA THR A 182 4.83 -14.90 -18.34
C THR A 182 3.79 -14.96 -17.22
N THR A 183 3.71 -13.92 -16.38
CA THR A 183 2.78 -13.87 -15.26
C THR A 183 1.33 -13.78 -15.74
N ILE A 184 1.03 -13.02 -16.81
CA ILE A 184 -0.30 -12.99 -17.44
C ILE A 184 -0.68 -14.37 -17.99
N CYS A 185 0.24 -15.05 -18.69
CA CYS A 185 -0.01 -16.39 -19.23
C CYS A 185 -0.26 -17.41 -18.11
N ARG A 186 0.49 -17.32 -17.00
CA ARG A 186 0.29 -18.18 -15.81
C ARG A 186 -1.06 -17.90 -15.16
N SER A 187 -1.41 -16.63 -14.93
CA SER A 187 -2.67 -16.28 -14.27
C SER A 187 -3.91 -16.74 -15.05
N GLN A 188 -3.83 -16.77 -16.39
CA GLN A 188 -4.91 -17.28 -17.24
C GLN A 188 -5.04 -18.81 -17.19
N LYS A 189 -3.93 -19.54 -17.08
CA LYS A 189 -3.93 -21.01 -17.02
C LYS A 189 -4.40 -21.55 -15.67
N HIS A 190 -4.28 -20.78 -14.60
CA HIS A 190 -4.64 -21.17 -13.24
C HIS A 190 -5.99 -20.61 -12.78
N SER A 191 -6.98 -20.45 -13.66
CA SER A 191 -8.30 -19.90 -13.29
C SER A 191 -9.06 -20.70 -12.22
N ASN A 192 -8.59 -21.90 -11.85
CA ASN A 192 -9.13 -22.74 -10.78
C ASN A 192 -8.33 -22.68 -9.47
N ASP A 193 -7.28 -21.86 -9.37
CA ASP A 193 -6.46 -21.74 -8.14
C ASP A 193 -7.18 -20.93 -7.04
N SER A 194 -6.66 -21.03 -5.81
CA SER A 194 -7.15 -20.27 -4.65
C SER A 194 -7.25 -18.77 -4.94
N LEU A 195 -8.33 -18.12 -4.45
CA LEU A 195 -8.55 -16.67 -4.62
C LEU A 195 -7.35 -15.81 -4.17
N PHE A 196 -6.59 -16.30 -3.18
CA PHE A 196 -5.38 -15.65 -2.70
C PHE A 196 -4.29 -15.60 -3.78
N ARG A 197 -3.95 -16.74 -4.39
CA ARG A 197 -2.98 -16.82 -5.50
C ARG A 197 -3.35 -15.94 -6.68
N SER A 198 -4.63 -15.90 -7.05
CA SER A 198 -5.10 -15.02 -8.13
C SER A 198 -4.93 -13.54 -7.78
N SER A 199 -5.11 -13.17 -6.50
CA SER A 199 -4.89 -11.79 -6.05
C SER A 199 -3.39 -11.44 -6.04
N MET A 200 -2.53 -12.38 -5.62
CA MET A 200 -1.08 -12.21 -5.67
C MET A 200 -0.56 -12.07 -7.10
N ALA A 201 -1.04 -12.88 -8.04
CA ALA A 201 -0.68 -12.76 -9.46
C ALA A 201 -1.14 -11.43 -10.07
N ALA A 202 -2.34 -10.97 -9.71
CA ALA A 202 -2.83 -9.67 -10.16
C ALA A 202 -1.99 -8.50 -9.60
N LEU A 203 -1.54 -8.60 -8.34
CA LEU A 203 -0.61 -7.65 -7.75
C LEU A 203 0.74 -7.67 -8.48
N GLU A 204 1.31 -8.84 -8.74
CA GLU A 204 2.59 -8.97 -9.47
C GLU A 204 2.51 -8.31 -10.85
N VAL A 205 1.41 -8.53 -11.59
CA VAL A 205 1.14 -7.84 -12.86
C VAL A 205 1.08 -6.31 -12.68
N ALA A 206 0.45 -5.83 -11.61
CA ALA A 206 0.37 -4.39 -11.33
C ALA A 206 1.74 -3.78 -11.00
N GLU A 207 2.56 -4.47 -10.21
CA GLU A 207 3.92 -4.03 -9.87
C GLU A 207 4.82 -3.95 -11.12
N LEU A 208 4.78 -4.97 -11.98
CA LEU A 208 5.55 -5.00 -13.23
C LEU A 208 5.11 -3.91 -14.21
N LYS A 209 3.81 -3.63 -14.32
CA LYS A 209 3.31 -2.52 -15.13
C LYS A 209 3.77 -1.18 -14.60
N TYR A 210 3.64 -0.96 -13.29
CA TYR A 210 4.07 0.28 -12.66
C TYR A 210 5.57 0.55 -12.88
N ALA A 211 6.39 -0.51 -12.80
CA ALA A 211 7.81 -0.47 -13.11
C ALA A 211 8.12 -0.07 -14.57
N LEU A 212 7.39 -0.63 -15.54
CA LEU A 212 7.53 -0.27 -16.96
C LEU A 212 7.13 1.18 -17.23
N ASP A 213 6.02 1.63 -16.64
CA ASP A 213 5.50 2.98 -16.84
C ASP A 213 6.47 4.03 -16.29
N HIS A 214 7.05 3.78 -15.12
CA HIS A 214 8.06 4.66 -14.51
C HIS A 214 9.29 4.82 -15.41
N ARG A 215 9.82 3.72 -15.95
CA ARG A 215 10.98 3.77 -16.84
C ARG A 215 10.68 4.44 -18.17
N SER A 216 9.49 4.23 -18.73
CA SER A 216 9.09 4.83 -20.00
C SER A 216 8.97 6.35 -19.90
N SER A 217 8.60 6.87 -18.73
CA SER A 217 8.55 8.32 -18.46
C SER A 217 9.92 8.98 -18.28
N ALA A 218 10.98 8.19 -18.04
CA ALA A 218 12.33 8.67 -17.81
C ALA A 218 13.21 8.70 -19.08
N ILE A 219 12.71 8.22 -20.23
CA ILE A 219 13.36 8.39 -21.52
C ILE A 219 12.93 9.75 -22.06
N PRO A 220 13.79 10.78 -22.06
CA PRO A 220 13.52 11.96 -22.87
C PRO A 220 13.48 11.45 -24.30
N THR A 221 12.37 11.64 -25.00
CA THR A 221 12.30 11.46 -26.44
C THR A 221 13.43 12.27 -27.06
N LEU A 222 14.49 11.56 -27.48
CA LEU A 222 15.56 12.06 -28.34
C LEU A 222 15.00 12.28 -29.76
N ASP A 223 13.89 13.01 -29.87
CA ASP A 223 13.33 13.49 -31.14
C ASP A 223 13.80 14.94 -31.36
N ALA A 224 15.11 15.12 -31.37
CA ALA A 224 15.78 16.32 -31.86
C ALA A 224 17.19 15.98 -32.36
N PHE A 225 17.33 14.90 -33.14
CA PHE A 225 18.41 14.83 -34.11
C PHE A 225 17.91 15.44 -35.41
N ASP A 226 18.14 16.75 -35.52
CA ASP A 226 18.15 17.49 -36.78
C ASP A 226 18.91 16.68 -37.82
N THR A 227 18.17 16.13 -38.78
CA THR A 227 18.75 15.63 -40.02
C THR A 227 18.72 16.82 -40.99
N PRO A 228 19.85 17.48 -41.31
CA PRO A 228 19.84 18.50 -42.34
C PRO A 228 19.51 17.82 -43.68
N ALA A 229 18.39 18.22 -44.25
CA ALA A 229 17.98 17.81 -45.58
C ALA A 229 19.04 18.25 -46.60
N THR A 230 19.73 17.28 -47.17
CA THR A 230 20.48 17.43 -48.43
C THR A 230 19.49 17.78 -49.54
N HIS A 231 19.50 19.03 -49.98
CA HIS A 231 18.89 19.44 -51.25
C HIS A 231 20.00 19.68 -52.27
N GLU A 232 20.21 18.69 -53.12
CA GLU A 232 20.90 18.84 -54.41
C GLU A 232 19.83 18.98 -55.50
N GLU A 233 19.96 20.08 -56.25
CA GLU A 233 19.63 20.31 -57.66
C GLU A 233 18.23 20.02 -58.23
N VAL A 234 17.57 21.10 -58.70
CA VAL A 234 17.12 21.19 -60.11
C VAL A 234 17.25 22.65 -60.58
N GLY A 235 18.03 22.86 -61.64
CA GLY A 235 18.27 24.17 -62.24
C GLY A 235 17.09 24.73 -63.03
N GLN A 236 17.09 26.05 -63.23
CA GLN A 236 16.41 26.66 -64.37
C GLN A 236 17.15 27.90 -64.85
N VAL A 237 17.37 27.89 -66.16
CA VAL A 237 18.02 28.86 -67.02
C VAL A 237 17.12 30.09 -67.19
N ALA A 238 17.67 31.30 -67.02
CA ALA A 238 17.18 32.48 -67.73
C ALA A 238 18.29 33.53 -67.85
N SER A 239 18.77 33.68 -69.09
CA SER A 239 19.59 34.79 -69.52
C SER A 239 18.79 36.09 -69.49
N CYS A 240 19.41 37.22 -69.17
CA CYS A 240 19.18 38.46 -69.93
C CYS A 240 20.31 39.47 -69.68
N VAL A 241 20.72 40.04 -70.80
CA VAL A 241 21.82 40.98 -71.05
C VAL A 241 21.29 42.42 -70.96
N ALA A 242 22.19 43.37 -70.69
CA ALA A 242 22.07 44.83 -70.82
C ALA A 242 21.30 45.55 -69.68
N ARG A 243 21.75 46.65 -69.07
CA ARG A 243 22.72 47.70 -69.39
C ARG A 243 23.47 48.14 -68.14
#